data_AF-A0A1D6JIU9-F1
#
_entry.id   AF-A0A1D6JIU9-F1
#
_cell.length_a   1.000
_cell.length_b   1.000
_cell.length_c   1.000
_cell.angle_alpha   90.00
_cell.angle_beta   90.00
_cell.angle_gamma   90.00
#
_symmetry.space_group_name_H-M   'P 1'
#
loop_
_entity.id
_entity.type
_entity.pdbx_description
1 polymer ?
#
loop_
_entity_poly.entity_id
_entity_poly.type
_entity_poly.pdbx_seq_one_letter_code
_entity_poly.pdbx_strand_id
1 'polypeptide(L)'
;MGVLRRILDTNKRVQEAACSAFAILEEEASEELVPHLEVILQHLMCAYRKYQRRNLRILYDALGTLADAVGAELNQAKYLDIFMPPLITKWQQLSNYDKDLFPLLECFTSIAQALGPGFAQFAEPVFQRCINLIHSQQLSKIDPTAAGAVYDREFIVCSLDLLSGLAEGLGAGIESLVSSCLCIWYHFPFQVHFRHDHTNTPLTYPHGCVRGGVQLFNHWVQSYYHIGAMLNMYLEEEFAIVKGEL
;
A
#
# COMPACT_ATOMS: atom_id res chain seq x y z
N MET A 1 12.37 21.55 -27.12
CA MET A 1 11.61 21.88 -25.90
C MET A 1 10.74 20.66 -25.61
N GLY A 2 11.09 19.83 -24.62
CA GLY A 2 10.36 18.59 -24.32
C GLY A 2 9.66 18.64 -22.96
N VAL A 3 8.67 17.78 -22.76
CA VAL A 3 7.84 17.70 -21.55
C VAL A 3 8.68 17.50 -20.28
N LEU A 4 9.69 16.63 -20.31
CA LEU A 4 10.62 16.39 -19.18
C LEU A 4 11.33 17.67 -18.71
N ARG A 5 11.63 18.60 -19.62
CA ARG A 5 12.23 19.90 -19.23
C ARG A 5 11.20 20.81 -18.56
N ARG A 6 9.91 20.71 -18.92
CA ARG A 6 8.82 21.49 -18.31
C ARG A 6 8.38 20.95 -16.95
N ILE A 7 8.58 19.66 -16.68
CA ILE A 7 8.46 19.10 -15.32
C ILE A 7 9.39 19.85 -14.33
N LEU A 8 10.54 20.34 -14.79
CA LEU A 8 11.50 21.08 -13.97
C LEU A 8 11.33 22.61 -14.01
N ASP A 9 10.20 23.11 -14.52
CA ASP A 9 9.93 24.54 -14.63
C ASP A 9 9.88 25.23 -13.25
N THR A 10 10.11 26.55 -13.20
CA THR A 10 10.00 27.32 -11.95
C THR A 10 8.56 27.71 -11.63
N ASN A 11 7.68 27.73 -12.63
CA ASN A 11 6.27 28.03 -12.47
C ASN A 11 5.48 26.79 -12.07
N LYS A 12 4.85 26.83 -10.89
CA LYS A 12 4.07 25.72 -10.31
C LYS A 12 2.93 25.24 -11.21
N ARG A 13 2.31 26.12 -12.01
CA ARG A 13 1.25 25.74 -12.94
C ARG A 13 1.81 25.00 -14.16
N VAL A 14 3.01 25.38 -14.60
CA VAL A 14 3.70 24.69 -15.70
C VAL A 14 4.19 23.32 -15.24
N GLN A 15 4.71 23.22 -14.01
CA GLN A 15 5.06 21.94 -13.38
C GLN A 15 3.85 20.98 -13.35
N GLU A 16 2.72 21.44 -12.83
CA GLU A 16 1.46 20.67 -12.76
C GLU A 16 1.02 20.23 -14.16
N ALA A 17 0.87 21.16 -15.10
CA ALA A 17 0.43 20.83 -16.46
C ALA A 17 1.40 19.88 -17.18
N ALA A 18 2.71 20.06 -17.00
CA ALA A 18 3.71 19.20 -17.63
C ALA A 18 3.74 17.80 -17.02
N CYS A 19 3.57 17.67 -15.70
CA CYS A 19 3.55 16.38 -15.02
C CYS A 19 2.29 15.59 -15.37
N SER A 20 1.12 16.22 -15.38
CA SER A 20 -0.13 15.57 -15.81
C SER A 20 -0.12 15.21 -17.29
N ALA A 21 0.43 16.07 -18.16
CA ALA A 21 0.59 15.74 -19.58
C ALA A 21 1.61 14.60 -19.79
N PHE A 22 2.58 14.45 -18.88
CA PHE A 22 3.52 13.35 -18.92
C PHE A 22 2.88 12.03 -18.48
N ALA A 23 2.03 12.02 -17.46
CA ALA A 23 1.27 10.83 -17.08
C ALA A 23 0.42 10.28 -18.24
N ILE A 24 -0.26 11.16 -18.98
CA ILE A 24 -0.99 10.75 -20.20
C ILE A 24 -0.05 10.17 -21.26
N LEU A 25 1.14 10.75 -21.43
CA LEU A 25 2.15 10.20 -22.34
C LEU A 25 2.63 8.82 -21.89
N GLU A 26 2.76 8.59 -20.58
CA GLU A 26 3.17 7.31 -20.01
C GLU A 26 2.17 6.19 -20.34
N GLU A 27 0.88 6.48 -20.18
CA GLU A 27 -0.21 5.55 -20.51
C GLU A 27 -0.22 5.18 -22.01
N GLU A 28 -0.04 6.16 -22.89
CA GLU A 28 -0.11 5.95 -24.34
C GLU A 28 1.18 5.30 -24.91
N ALA A 29 2.35 5.64 -24.37
CA ALA A 29 3.63 5.14 -24.87
C ALA A 29 4.01 3.77 -24.26
N SER A 30 3.64 3.49 -23.01
CA SER A 30 3.90 2.22 -22.32
C SER A 30 5.35 1.73 -22.49
N GLU A 31 5.56 0.54 -23.05
CA GLU A 31 6.87 -0.08 -23.25
C GLU A 31 7.83 0.74 -24.14
N GLU A 32 7.33 1.67 -24.96
CA GLU A 32 8.18 2.58 -25.76
C GLU A 32 9.01 3.53 -24.89
N LEU A 33 8.68 3.66 -23.59
CA LEU A 33 9.43 4.46 -22.63
C LEU A 33 10.67 3.75 -22.08
N VAL A 34 10.75 2.41 -22.19
CA VAL A 34 11.82 1.60 -21.61
C VAL A 34 13.23 2.10 -22.00
N PRO A 35 13.52 2.46 -23.27
CA PRO A 35 14.82 3.01 -23.67
C PRO A 35 15.17 4.34 -22.99
N HIS A 36 14.18 5.04 -22.43
CA HIS A 36 14.31 6.37 -21.84
C HIS A 36 14.14 6.40 -20.31
N LEU A 37 13.87 5.26 -19.68
CA LEU A 37 13.54 5.14 -18.26
C LEU A 37 14.53 5.84 -17.32
N GLU A 38 15.84 5.67 -17.56
CA GLU A 38 16.85 6.28 -16.69
C GLU A 38 16.73 7.80 -16.66
N VAL A 39 16.58 8.41 -17.84
CA VAL A 39 16.47 9.87 -17.98
C VAL A 39 15.15 10.36 -17.39
N ILE A 40 14.06 9.62 -17.60
CA ILE A 40 12.75 9.94 -17.02
C ILE A 40 12.83 9.95 -15.50
N LEU A 41 13.31 8.87 -14.88
CA LEU A 41 13.44 8.74 -13.42
C LEU A 41 14.33 9.84 -12.83
N GLN A 42 15.45 10.17 -13.48
CA GLN A 42 16.31 11.27 -13.05
C GLN A 42 15.59 12.63 -13.05
N HIS A 43 14.73 12.88 -14.04
CA HIS A 43 13.93 14.12 -14.11
C HIS A 43 12.84 14.14 -13.05
N LEU A 44 12.11 13.04 -12.86
CA LEU A 44 11.08 12.91 -11.82
C LEU A 44 11.71 13.10 -10.42
N MET A 45 12.87 12.49 -10.14
CA MET A 45 13.57 12.67 -8.86
C MET A 45 14.22 14.06 -8.71
N CYS A 46 14.48 14.78 -9.80
CA CYS A 46 14.84 16.19 -9.74
C CYS A 46 13.62 17.07 -9.40
N ALA A 47 12.44 16.77 -9.95
CA ALA A 47 11.19 17.42 -9.59
C ALA A 47 10.79 17.14 -8.14
N TYR A 48 10.96 15.90 -7.68
CA TYR A 48 10.67 15.46 -6.30
C TYR A 48 11.30 16.40 -5.26
N ARG A 49 12.55 16.82 -5.49
CA ARG A 49 13.28 17.73 -4.61
C ARG A 49 12.82 19.19 -4.66
N LYS A 50 12.10 19.58 -5.71
CA LYS A 50 11.66 20.97 -5.96
C LYS A 50 10.18 21.18 -5.70
N TYR A 51 9.38 20.15 -5.88
CA TYR A 51 7.93 20.23 -5.85
C TYR A 51 7.43 20.49 -4.43
N GLN A 52 6.41 21.34 -4.34
CA GLN A 52 5.70 21.59 -3.10
C GLN A 52 4.52 20.64 -2.97
N ARG A 53 3.89 20.61 -1.78
CA ARG A 53 2.82 19.68 -1.38
C ARG A 53 1.84 19.31 -2.50
N ARG A 54 1.20 20.29 -3.17
CA ARG A 54 0.24 20.03 -4.27
C ARG A 54 0.88 19.28 -5.45
N ASN A 55 1.96 19.81 -6.01
CA ASN A 55 2.58 19.24 -7.20
C ASN A 55 3.27 17.91 -6.89
N LEU A 56 3.73 17.71 -5.65
CA LEU A 56 4.32 16.44 -5.23
C LEU A 56 3.33 15.28 -5.32
N ARG A 57 2.03 15.53 -5.08
CA ARG A 57 0.99 14.51 -5.28
C ARG A 57 0.91 14.05 -6.74
N ILE A 58 0.93 15.01 -7.67
CA ILE A 58 0.91 14.76 -9.12
C ILE A 58 2.17 14.03 -9.57
N LEU A 59 3.30 14.27 -8.90
CA LEU A 59 4.54 13.54 -9.18
C LEU A 59 4.47 12.08 -8.74
N TYR A 60 3.81 11.79 -7.61
CA TYR A 60 3.61 10.40 -7.18
C TYR A 60 2.67 9.65 -8.12
N ASP A 61 1.61 10.31 -8.59
CA ASP A 61 0.72 9.82 -9.63
C ASP A 61 1.51 9.44 -10.90
N ALA A 62 2.28 10.38 -11.46
CA ALA A 62 3.14 10.09 -12.62
C ALA A 62 4.16 8.96 -12.38
N LEU A 63 4.75 8.87 -11.18
CA LEU A 63 5.63 7.74 -10.85
C LEU A 63 4.89 6.40 -10.80
N GLY A 64 3.66 6.39 -10.29
CA GLY A 64 2.78 5.22 -10.29
C GLY A 64 2.40 4.82 -11.72
N THR A 65 1.93 5.78 -12.52
CA THR A 65 1.61 5.59 -13.93
C THR A 65 2.81 5.05 -14.72
N LEU A 66 4.02 5.58 -14.49
CA LEU A 66 5.23 5.03 -15.11
C LEU A 66 5.46 3.56 -14.72
N ALA A 67 5.29 3.23 -13.44
CA ALA A 67 5.46 1.87 -12.95
C ALA A 67 4.45 0.91 -13.60
N ASP A 68 3.18 1.32 -13.72
CA ASP A 68 2.14 0.55 -14.40
C ASP A 68 2.42 0.41 -15.90
N ALA A 69 2.94 1.47 -16.53
CA ALA A 69 3.24 1.54 -17.95
C ALA A 69 4.39 0.63 -18.40
N VAL A 70 5.45 0.50 -17.58
CA VAL A 70 6.66 -0.28 -17.93
C VAL A 70 6.83 -1.59 -17.15
N GLY A 71 6.07 -1.79 -16.08
CA GLY A 71 6.05 -3.01 -15.29
C GLY A 71 7.43 -3.50 -14.85
N ALA A 72 7.72 -4.77 -15.14
CA ALA A 72 8.93 -5.47 -14.71
C ALA A 72 10.24 -4.85 -15.23
N GLU A 73 10.19 -4.05 -16.31
CA GLU A 73 11.37 -3.33 -16.82
C GLU A 73 11.92 -2.31 -15.80
N LEU A 74 11.07 -1.83 -14.87
CA LEU A 74 11.48 -0.97 -13.77
C LEU A 74 12.34 -1.71 -12.73
N ASN A 75 12.26 -3.04 -12.66
CA ASN A 75 12.98 -3.88 -11.70
C ASN A 75 14.44 -4.13 -12.09
N GLN A 76 15.21 -3.05 -12.22
CA GLN A 76 16.64 -3.09 -12.46
C GLN A 76 17.35 -2.26 -11.38
N ALA A 77 18.45 -2.78 -10.83
CA ALA A 77 19.18 -2.13 -9.72
C ALA A 77 19.49 -0.65 -10.00
N LYS A 78 19.96 -0.34 -11.22
CA LYS A 78 20.24 1.04 -11.66
C LYS A 78 19.05 1.99 -11.57
N TYR A 79 17.82 1.50 -11.71
CA TYR A 79 16.60 2.30 -11.59
C TYR A 79 16.18 2.41 -10.12
N LEU A 80 16.19 1.30 -9.38
CA LEU A 80 15.87 1.28 -7.96
C LEU A 80 16.74 2.25 -7.16
N ASP A 81 18.04 2.31 -7.47
CA ASP A 81 19.01 3.21 -6.84
C ASP A 81 18.65 4.70 -7.01
N ILE A 82 17.89 5.05 -8.06
CA ILE A 82 17.49 6.43 -8.35
C ILE A 82 16.31 6.87 -7.49
N PHE A 83 15.25 6.06 -7.39
CA PHE A 83 13.96 6.51 -6.85
C PHE A 83 13.52 5.84 -5.54
N MET A 84 13.94 4.61 -5.24
CA MET A 84 13.48 3.94 -4.01
C MET A 84 14.01 4.62 -2.73
N PRO A 85 15.31 4.97 -2.61
CA PRO A 85 15.82 5.63 -1.41
C PRO A 85 15.08 6.93 -1.00
N PRO A 86 14.82 7.91 -1.90
CA PRO A 86 14.08 9.11 -1.53
C PRO A 86 12.62 8.82 -1.18
N LEU A 87 11.94 7.87 -1.84
CA LEU A 87 10.57 7.53 -1.52
C LEU A 87 10.45 6.83 -0.16
N ILE A 88 11.33 5.89 0.17
CA ILE A 88 11.36 5.21 1.48
C ILE A 88 11.69 6.20 2.60
N THR A 89 12.63 7.12 2.35
CA THR A 89 12.93 8.20 3.30
C THR A 89 11.68 9.04 3.58
N LYS A 90 10.93 9.38 2.54
CA LYS A 90 9.71 10.18 2.67
C LYS A 90 8.59 9.44 3.36
N TRP A 91 8.43 8.16 3.04
CA TRP A 91 7.53 7.25 3.73
C TRP A 91 7.79 7.36 5.23
N GLN A 92 9.00 7.08 5.69
CA GLN A 92 9.35 7.13 7.12
C GLN A 92 9.14 8.50 7.78
N GLN A 93 9.23 9.60 7.02
CA GLN A 93 9.06 10.96 7.54
C GLN A 93 7.60 11.39 7.76
N LEU A 94 6.67 10.89 6.94
CA LEU A 94 5.25 11.27 7.06
C LEU A 94 4.65 10.68 8.35
N SER A 95 3.73 11.39 8.99
CA SER A 95 3.03 10.86 10.17
C SER A 95 1.86 9.97 9.74
N ASN A 96 1.40 9.07 10.62
CA ASN A 96 0.27 8.17 10.37
C ASN A 96 -1.10 8.88 10.29
N TYR A 97 -1.14 10.19 10.52
CA TYR A 97 -2.35 11.01 10.45
C TYR A 97 -2.27 12.04 9.30
N ASP A 98 -1.17 12.07 8.56
CA ASP A 98 -0.98 12.99 7.45
C ASP A 98 -1.62 12.44 6.17
N LYS A 99 -2.62 13.17 5.65
CA LYS A 99 -3.29 12.85 4.38
C LYS A 99 -2.38 12.93 3.16
N ASP A 100 -1.17 13.49 3.29
CA ASP A 100 -0.15 13.39 2.25
C ASP A 100 0.38 11.96 2.07
N LEU A 101 0.02 11.01 2.95
CA LEU A 101 0.31 9.60 2.74
C LEU A 101 -0.48 9.00 1.57
N PHE A 102 -1.69 9.44 1.26
CA PHE A 102 -2.54 8.75 0.27
C PHE A 102 -1.88 8.65 -1.12
N PRO A 103 -1.35 9.74 -1.70
CA PRO A 103 -0.72 9.64 -3.02
C PRO A 103 0.57 8.80 -2.99
N LEU A 104 1.25 8.72 -1.83
CA LEU A 104 2.43 7.88 -1.68
C LEU A 104 2.06 6.40 -1.50
N LEU A 105 0.94 6.10 -0.82
CA LEU A 105 0.37 4.76 -0.70
C LEU A 105 -0.01 4.22 -2.08
N GLU A 106 -0.76 5.00 -2.86
CA GLU A 106 -1.18 4.66 -4.23
C GLU A 106 0.05 4.44 -5.13
N CYS A 107 1.03 5.35 -5.09
CA CYS A 107 2.27 5.20 -5.85
C CYS A 107 3.05 3.93 -5.45
N PHE A 108 3.08 3.59 -4.16
CA PHE A 108 3.68 2.34 -3.70
C PHE A 108 2.90 1.10 -4.15
N THR A 109 1.58 1.17 -4.35
CA THR A 109 0.79 0.05 -4.87
C THR A 109 1.30 -0.32 -6.27
N SER A 110 1.31 0.64 -7.20
CA SER A 110 1.81 0.44 -8.58
C SER A 110 3.28 0.00 -8.59
N ILE A 111 4.14 0.62 -7.77
CA ILE A 111 5.57 0.24 -7.70
C ILE A 111 5.74 -1.18 -7.16
N ALA A 112 5.01 -1.59 -6.12
CA ALA A 112 5.13 -2.93 -5.57
C ALA A 112 4.73 -4.00 -6.59
N GLN A 113 3.67 -3.75 -7.36
CA GLN A 113 3.22 -4.64 -8.45
C GLN A 113 4.26 -4.71 -9.57
N ALA A 114 4.74 -3.56 -10.06
CA ALA A 114 5.72 -3.49 -11.14
C ALA A 114 7.07 -4.13 -10.77
N LEU A 115 7.56 -3.91 -9.54
CA LEU A 115 8.84 -4.45 -9.08
C LEU A 115 8.77 -5.92 -8.70
N GLY A 116 7.59 -6.41 -8.31
CA GLY A 116 7.39 -7.76 -7.84
C GLY A 116 8.40 -8.18 -6.75
N PRO A 117 9.14 -9.30 -6.91
CA PRO A 117 10.17 -9.72 -5.96
C PRO A 117 11.27 -8.67 -5.70
N GLY A 118 11.49 -7.72 -6.61
CA GLY A 118 12.44 -6.61 -6.42
C GLY A 118 12.05 -5.68 -5.26
N PHE A 119 10.78 -5.65 -4.88
CA PHE A 119 10.30 -4.87 -3.73
C PHE A 119 10.63 -5.51 -2.37
N ALA A 120 11.05 -6.78 -2.33
CA ALA A 120 11.15 -7.57 -1.09
C ALA A 120 11.96 -6.90 0.02
N GLN A 121 13.07 -6.24 -0.31
CA GLN A 121 13.92 -5.55 0.68
C GLN A 121 13.25 -4.33 1.33
N PHE A 122 12.18 -3.81 0.75
CA PHE A 122 11.40 -2.68 1.26
C PHE A 122 10.06 -3.13 1.86
N ALA A 123 9.67 -4.38 1.64
CA ALA A 123 8.31 -4.85 1.88
C ALA A 123 7.91 -4.86 3.35
N GLU A 124 8.77 -5.35 4.25
CA GLU A 124 8.47 -5.47 5.68
C GLU A 124 8.05 -4.14 6.35
N PRO A 125 8.83 -3.05 6.27
CA PRO A 125 8.44 -1.78 6.91
C PRO A 125 7.21 -1.12 6.25
N VAL A 126 6.94 -1.40 4.97
CA VAL A 126 5.75 -0.91 4.27
C VAL A 126 4.52 -1.69 4.74
N PHE A 127 4.59 -3.02 4.69
CA PHE A 127 3.54 -3.94 5.14
C PHE A 127 3.14 -3.66 6.60
N GLN A 128 4.11 -3.62 7.53
CA GLN A 128 3.85 -3.42 8.95
C GLN A 128 3.14 -2.09 9.21
N ARG A 129 3.51 -1.05 8.45
CA ARG A 129 2.88 0.26 8.62
C ARG A 129 1.44 0.29 8.10
N CYS A 130 1.14 -0.35 6.98
CA CYS A 130 -0.25 -0.50 6.50
C CYS A 130 -1.14 -1.18 7.55
N ILE A 131 -0.65 -2.25 8.18
CA ILE A 131 -1.38 -2.92 9.27
C ILE A 131 -1.59 -1.97 10.46
N ASN A 132 -0.55 -1.23 10.87
CA ASN A 132 -0.66 -0.26 11.96
C ASN A 132 -1.64 0.88 11.66
N LEU A 133 -1.70 1.36 10.41
CA LEU A 133 -2.66 2.37 9.96
C LEU A 133 -4.09 1.85 10.03
N ILE A 134 -4.34 0.62 9.58
CA ILE A 134 -5.67 0.00 9.66
C ILE A 134 -6.10 -0.13 11.12
N HIS A 135 -5.22 -0.64 11.98
CA HIS A 135 -5.49 -0.83 13.40
C HIS A 135 -5.76 0.50 14.12
N SER A 136 -4.95 1.53 13.89
CA SER A 136 -5.16 2.84 14.54
C SER A 136 -6.48 3.49 14.13
N GLN A 137 -6.91 3.32 12.88
CA GLN A 137 -8.19 3.84 12.40
C GLN A 137 -9.36 3.05 12.98
N GLN A 138 -9.25 1.73 13.15
CA GLN A 138 -10.28 0.93 13.82
C GLN A 138 -10.48 1.38 15.27
N LEU A 139 -9.40 1.63 16.01
CA LEU A 139 -9.48 2.19 17.37
C LEU A 139 -10.12 3.58 17.37
N SER A 140 -9.74 4.45 16.42
CA SER A 140 -10.30 5.80 16.29
C SER A 140 -11.79 5.80 15.93
N LYS A 141 -12.28 4.76 15.24
CA LYS A 141 -13.70 4.58 14.92
C LYS A 141 -14.53 4.25 16.15
N ILE A 142 -13.95 3.47 17.06
CA ILE A 142 -14.60 2.96 18.27
C ILE A 142 -14.61 4.02 19.37
N ASP A 143 -13.43 4.59 19.66
CA ASP A 143 -13.27 5.61 20.70
C ASP A 143 -12.37 6.75 20.18
N PRO A 144 -12.97 7.72 19.45
CA PRO A 144 -12.24 8.88 18.94
C PRO A 144 -11.58 9.72 20.06
N THR A 145 -12.15 9.69 21.27
CA THR A 145 -11.68 10.50 22.40
C THR A 145 -10.40 9.91 22.99
N ALA A 146 -10.37 8.59 23.22
CA ALA A 146 -9.18 7.91 23.71
C ALA A 146 -8.07 7.82 22.65
N ALA A 147 -8.43 7.65 21.37
CA ALA A 147 -7.47 7.58 20.27
C ALA A 147 -6.81 8.93 19.95
N GLY A 148 -7.41 10.05 20.36
CA GLY A 148 -6.89 11.39 20.09
C GLY A 148 -6.83 11.74 18.60
N ALA A 149 -7.56 11.01 17.76
CA ALA A 149 -7.54 11.14 16.31
C ALA A 149 -8.95 10.93 15.74
N VAL A 150 -9.23 11.63 14.64
CA VAL A 150 -10.49 11.48 13.92
C VAL A 150 -10.39 10.27 13.00
N TYR A 151 -11.37 9.36 13.11
CA TYR A 151 -11.52 8.25 12.18
C TYR A 151 -11.60 8.74 10.73
N ASP A 152 -10.78 8.17 9.88
CA ASP A 152 -10.77 8.43 8.45
C ASP A 152 -10.59 7.12 7.68
N ARG A 153 -11.67 6.72 6.99
CA ARG A 153 -11.76 5.48 6.23
C ARG A 153 -10.71 5.41 5.11
N GLU A 154 -10.28 6.54 4.57
CA GLU A 154 -9.37 6.61 3.42
C GLU A 154 -8.02 5.94 3.75
N PHE A 155 -7.51 6.09 4.98
CA PHE A 155 -6.32 5.37 5.44
C PHE A 155 -6.47 3.85 5.40
N ILE A 156 -7.65 3.32 5.74
CA ILE A 156 -7.92 1.87 5.69
C ILE A 156 -7.93 1.41 4.23
N VAL A 157 -8.64 2.14 3.36
CA VAL A 157 -8.78 1.79 1.94
C VAL A 157 -7.42 1.78 1.25
N CYS A 158 -6.66 2.87 1.32
CA CYS A 158 -5.34 2.95 0.69
C CYS A 158 -4.32 1.96 1.29
N SER A 159 -4.42 1.66 2.59
CA SER A 159 -3.55 0.65 3.21
C SER A 159 -3.86 -0.76 2.73
N LEU A 160 -5.15 -1.12 2.59
CA LEU A 160 -5.57 -2.41 2.05
C LEU A 160 -5.19 -2.56 0.58
N ASP A 161 -5.31 -1.49 -0.20
CA ASP A 161 -4.91 -1.46 -1.60
C ASP A 161 -3.40 -1.74 -1.75
N LEU A 162 -2.55 -1.05 -0.98
CA LEU A 162 -1.12 -1.32 -0.97
C LEU A 162 -0.76 -2.74 -0.49
N LEU A 163 -1.47 -3.25 0.52
CA LEU A 163 -1.29 -4.65 0.96
C LEU A 163 -1.65 -5.65 -0.15
N SER A 164 -2.68 -5.34 -0.95
CA SER A 164 -3.04 -6.12 -2.15
C SER A 164 -1.93 -6.05 -3.20
N GLY A 165 -1.42 -4.85 -3.52
CA GLY A 165 -0.33 -4.68 -4.47
C GLY A 165 0.96 -5.38 -4.05
N LEU A 166 1.28 -5.38 -2.75
CA LEU A 166 2.40 -6.15 -2.19
C LEU A 166 2.20 -7.66 -2.38
N ALA A 167 1.00 -8.19 -2.13
CA ALA A 167 0.73 -9.61 -2.30
C ALA A 167 0.76 -10.05 -3.76
N GLU A 168 0.25 -9.20 -4.67
CA GLU A 168 0.33 -9.43 -6.10
C GLU A 168 1.78 -9.43 -6.60
N GLY A 169 2.56 -8.40 -6.24
CA GLY A 169 3.94 -8.27 -6.66
C GLY A 169 4.87 -9.33 -6.07
N LEU A 170 4.80 -9.57 -4.75
CA LEU A 170 5.71 -10.50 -4.07
C LEU A 170 5.30 -11.97 -4.26
N GLY A 171 4.05 -12.23 -4.62
CA GLY A 171 3.49 -13.59 -4.72
C GLY A 171 3.73 -14.37 -3.42
N ALA A 172 4.32 -15.56 -3.52
CA ALA A 172 4.62 -16.40 -2.36
C ALA A 172 5.57 -15.75 -1.33
N GLY A 173 6.35 -14.73 -1.71
CA GLY A 173 7.21 -14.01 -0.78
C GLY A 173 6.45 -13.31 0.35
N ILE A 174 5.17 -12.96 0.13
CA ILE A 174 4.32 -12.29 1.13
C ILE A 174 4.05 -13.17 2.35
N GLU A 175 4.11 -14.50 2.22
CA GLU A 175 3.77 -15.44 3.30
C GLU A 175 4.64 -15.24 4.54
N SER A 176 5.91 -14.85 4.34
CA SER A 176 6.84 -14.54 5.42
C SER A 176 6.39 -13.32 6.25
N LEU A 177 5.86 -12.28 5.59
CA LEU A 177 5.37 -11.05 6.21
C LEU A 177 4.04 -11.26 6.93
N VAL A 178 3.16 -12.07 6.35
CA VAL A 178 1.90 -12.46 7.00
C VAL A 178 2.18 -13.29 8.26
N SER A 179 3.13 -14.22 8.18
CA SER A 179 3.49 -15.09 9.31
C SER A 179 4.11 -14.31 10.47
N SER A 180 5.00 -13.36 10.19
CA SER A 180 5.58 -12.49 11.23
C SER A 180 4.53 -11.59 11.87
N CYS A 181 3.53 -11.13 11.10
CA CYS A 181 2.43 -10.33 11.61
C CYS A 181 1.48 -11.14 12.51
N LEU A 182 1.08 -12.36 12.11
CA LEU A 182 0.17 -13.21 12.90
C LEU A 182 0.69 -13.49 14.32
N CYS A 183 2.00 -13.64 14.51
CA CYS A 183 2.59 -13.76 15.85
C CYS A 183 2.31 -12.55 16.77
N ILE A 184 2.15 -11.35 16.20
CA ILE A 184 1.77 -10.14 16.93
C ILE A 184 0.29 -10.21 17.34
N TRP A 185 -0.58 -10.78 16.49
CA TRP A 185 -2.01 -10.96 16.79
C TRP A 185 -2.28 -12.07 17.82
N TYR A 186 -1.50 -13.15 17.85
CA TYR A 186 -1.66 -14.24 18.84
C TYR A 186 -1.40 -13.82 20.30
N HIS A 187 -0.79 -12.66 20.55
CA HIS A 187 -0.59 -12.12 21.90
C HIS A 187 -1.72 -11.20 22.37
N PHE A 188 -2.76 -10.99 21.55
CA PHE A 188 -3.99 -10.30 21.92
C PHE A 188 -5.16 -11.31 21.99
N PRO A 189 -6.10 -11.18 22.94
CA PRO A 189 -7.18 -12.14 23.14
C PRO A 189 -8.29 -11.87 22.12
N PHE A 190 -8.05 -12.16 20.84
CA PHE A 190 -9.08 -12.21 19.82
C PHE A 190 -8.96 -13.56 19.11
N GLN A 191 -9.62 -14.58 19.68
CA GLN A 191 -9.81 -15.86 19.00
C GLN A 191 -10.84 -15.67 17.87
N VAL A 192 -10.37 -15.53 16.64
CA VAL A 192 -11.21 -15.70 15.45
C VAL A 192 -11.57 -17.18 15.38
N HIS A 193 -12.78 -17.52 15.81
CA HIS A 193 -13.30 -18.89 15.73
C HIS A 193 -13.66 -19.18 14.27
N PHE A 194 -12.74 -19.80 13.53
CA PHE A 194 -13.09 -20.41 12.25
C PHE A 194 -14.01 -21.61 12.52
N ARG A 195 -15.32 -21.39 12.37
CA ARG A 195 -16.31 -22.48 12.39
C ARG A 195 -16.14 -23.31 11.11
N HIS A 196 -15.25 -24.30 11.16
CA HIS A 196 -15.30 -25.41 10.23
C HIS A 196 -16.36 -26.41 10.68
N ASP A 197 -17.01 -26.99 9.67
CA ASP A 197 -18.09 -27.97 9.77
C ASP A 197 -17.93 -29.03 10.86
N HIS A 198 -19.09 -29.43 11.39
CA HIS A 198 -19.29 -30.49 12.35
C HIS A 198 -18.56 -31.80 11.96
N THR A 199 -17.39 -32.07 12.55
CA THR A 199 -16.99 -33.43 12.97
C THR A 199 -15.89 -33.36 14.03
N ASN A 200 -16.20 -33.88 15.22
CA ASN A 200 -15.27 -34.05 16.35
C ASN A 200 -14.13 -35.00 15.97
N THR A 201 -12.95 -34.48 15.65
CA THR A 201 -11.68 -35.22 15.82
C THR A 201 -10.55 -34.27 16.22
N PRO A 202 -9.73 -34.62 17.24
CA PRO A 202 -8.60 -33.79 17.65
C PRO A 202 -7.44 -34.02 16.69
N LEU A 203 -7.14 -33.06 15.82
CA LEU A 203 -6.00 -33.12 14.90
C LEU A 203 -4.78 -32.45 15.55
N THR A 204 -3.81 -33.29 15.94
CA THR A 204 -2.40 -32.92 16.05
C THR A 204 -1.93 -32.30 14.74
N TYR A 205 -1.35 -31.09 14.81
CA TYR A 205 -0.84 -30.32 13.68
C TYR A 205 0.25 -31.07 12.88
N PRO A 206 0.06 -31.36 11.59
CA PRO A 206 1.16 -31.71 10.70
C PRO A 206 1.81 -30.43 10.16
N HIS A 207 3.13 -30.46 10.02
CA HIS A 207 4.05 -29.44 9.49
C HIS A 207 3.79 -28.99 8.01
N GLY A 208 2.54 -28.85 7.58
CA GLY A 208 2.15 -28.57 6.19
C GLY A 208 1.46 -27.22 5.92
N CYS A 209 1.20 -26.39 6.94
CA CYS A 209 0.39 -25.17 6.83
C CYS A 209 1.20 -23.94 6.36
N VAL A 210 1.87 -24.03 5.21
CA VAL A 210 2.51 -22.86 4.57
C VAL A 210 2.02 -22.66 3.14
N ARG A 211 1.60 -23.72 2.42
CA ARG A 211 1.21 -23.63 1.00
C ARG A 211 -0.15 -22.97 0.69
N GLY A 212 -0.91 -22.55 1.70
CA GLY A 212 -2.23 -21.92 1.54
C GLY A 212 -2.25 -20.42 1.81
N GLY A 213 -1.12 -19.81 2.17
CA GLY A 213 -1.06 -18.45 2.69
C GLY A 213 -1.46 -17.38 1.66
N VAL A 214 -0.98 -17.49 0.42
CA VAL A 214 -1.31 -16.52 -0.64
C VAL A 214 -2.78 -16.59 -1.06
N GLN A 215 -3.35 -17.79 -1.21
CA GLN A 215 -4.77 -17.94 -1.55
C GLN A 215 -5.66 -17.46 -0.41
N LEU A 216 -5.31 -17.75 0.85
CA LEU A 216 -6.05 -17.28 2.01
C LEU A 216 -5.87 -15.78 2.24
N PHE A 217 -4.71 -15.19 1.95
CA PHE A 217 -4.48 -13.75 2.06
C PHE A 217 -5.18 -12.99 0.93
N ASN A 218 -5.09 -13.44 -0.32
CA ASN A 218 -5.83 -12.85 -1.43
C ASN A 218 -7.33 -13.03 -1.24
N HIS A 219 -7.78 -14.20 -0.75
CA HIS A 219 -9.15 -14.40 -0.34
C HIS A 219 -9.50 -13.57 0.90
N TRP A 220 -8.57 -13.27 1.81
CA TRP A 220 -8.79 -12.39 2.97
C TRP A 220 -8.84 -10.92 2.57
N VAL A 221 -8.07 -10.45 1.58
CA VAL A 221 -8.13 -9.09 1.02
C VAL A 221 -9.43 -8.92 0.21
N GLN A 222 -9.72 -9.85 -0.70
CA GLN A 222 -10.97 -9.90 -1.48
C GLN A 222 -12.18 -10.08 -0.55
N SER A 223 -12.05 -10.95 0.45
CA SER A 223 -13.07 -11.10 1.48
C SER A 223 -13.08 -9.92 2.42
N TYR A 224 -12.02 -9.14 2.70
CA TYR A 224 -12.11 -7.94 3.54
C TYR A 224 -12.87 -6.82 2.83
N TYR A 225 -12.84 -6.77 1.49
CA TYR A 225 -13.76 -5.96 0.72
C TYR A 225 -15.24 -6.37 0.93
N HIS A 226 -15.53 -7.66 1.15
CA HIS A 226 -16.87 -8.20 1.44
C HIS A 226 -17.24 -8.32 2.94
N ILE A 227 -16.25 -8.57 3.80
CA ILE A 227 -16.27 -8.78 5.25
C ILE A 227 -16.13 -7.44 5.95
N GLY A 228 -15.58 -6.40 5.32
CA GLY A 228 -15.69 -5.03 5.82
C GLY A 228 -17.14 -4.60 6.04
N ALA A 229 -18.12 -5.22 5.35
CA ALA A 229 -19.55 -5.09 5.63
C ALA A 229 -20.05 -6.02 6.77
N MET A 230 -19.52 -7.24 6.91
CA MET A 230 -19.89 -8.19 7.99
C MET A 230 -19.20 -7.93 9.34
N LEU A 231 -17.94 -7.50 9.38
CA LEU A 231 -17.22 -7.04 10.57
C LEU A 231 -17.85 -5.75 11.12
N ASN A 232 -18.43 -4.92 10.25
CA ASN A 232 -19.23 -3.77 10.70
C ASN A 232 -20.49 -4.23 11.46
N MET A 233 -21.13 -5.32 11.03
CA MET A 233 -22.24 -5.97 11.73
C MET A 233 -21.82 -6.68 13.03
N TYR A 234 -20.73 -7.45 13.01
CA TYR A 234 -20.27 -8.21 14.19
C TYR A 234 -19.66 -7.32 15.28
N LEU A 235 -19.04 -6.19 14.90
CA LEU A 235 -18.61 -5.18 15.86
C LEU A 235 -19.80 -4.38 16.43
N GLU A 236 -20.89 -4.16 15.67
CA GLU A 236 -22.11 -3.54 16.23
C GLU A 236 -22.82 -4.44 17.27
N GLU A 237 -22.86 -5.75 17.05
CA GLU A 237 -23.44 -6.72 18.01
C GLU A 237 -22.63 -6.84 19.32
N GLU A 238 -21.31 -6.90 19.27
CA GLU A 238 -20.50 -6.92 20.50
C GLU A 238 -20.54 -5.58 21.25
N PHE A 239 -20.74 -4.45 20.57
CA PHE A 239 -20.85 -3.14 21.22
C PHE A 239 -22.21 -2.91 21.90
N ALA A 240 -23.30 -3.47 21.41
CA ALA A 240 -24.59 -3.46 22.10
C ALA A 240 -24.52 -4.22 23.45
N ILE A 241 -23.74 -5.30 23.49
CA ILE A 241 -23.46 -6.10 24.69
C ILE A 241 -22.57 -5.32 25.68
N VAL A 242 -21.55 -4.59 25.19
CA VAL A 242 -20.65 -3.78 26.06
C VAL A 242 -21.31 -2.51 26.59
N LYS A 243 -22.25 -1.91 25.85
CA LYS A 243 -23.04 -0.75 26.30
C LYS A 243 -24.27 -1.10 27.14
N GLY A 244 -24.60 -2.40 27.28
CA GLY A 244 -25.80 -2.85 27.99
C GLY A 244 -27.11 -2.43 27.31
N GLU A 245 -27.09 -2.29 25.99
CA GLU A 245 -28.26 -1.93 25.17
C GLU A 245 -28.98 -3.19 24.61
N LEU A 246 -28.50 -4.39 24.97
CA LEU A 246 -29.11 -5.71 24.79
C LEU A 246 -29.01 -6.54 26.08
#